data_AF-A0AB74EZI7-F1
#
_entry.id   AF-A0AB74EZI7-F1
#
_cell.length_a   1.000
_cell.length_b   1.000
_cell.length_c   1.000
_cell.angle_alpha   90.00
_cell.angle_beta   90.00
_cell.angle_gamma   90.00
#
_symmetry.space_group_name_H-M   'P 1'
#
loop_
_entity.id
_entity.type
_entity.pdbx_description
1 polymer ?
#
loop_
_entity_poly.entity_id
_entity_poly.type
_entity_poly.pdbx_seq_one_letter_code
_entity_poly.pdbx_strand_id
1 'polypeptide(L)' 'MRNAQEYKGYYLDIFYTDGLVNGIIQQTEEELQGLTIEEVISEFKKKVNMIS' A
#
# COMPACT_ATOMS: atom_id res chain seq x y z
N MET A 1 3.40 7.26 12.07
CA MET A 1 4.50 6.34 11.70
C MET A 1 4.31 6.01 10.23
N ARG A 2 5.33 6.21 9.38
CA ARG A 2 5.28 5.92 7.94
C ARG A 2 6.03 4.61 7.73
N ASN A 3 5.32 3.53 7.43
CA ASN A 3 5.95 2.25 7.11
C ASN A 3 6.00 2.14 5.59
N ALA A 4 7.20 2.30 5.02
CA ALA A 4 7.41 2.08 3.60
C ALA A 4 7.62 0.58 3.33
N GLN A 5 6.85 0.00 2.42
CA GLN A 5 6.98 -1.39 1.96
C GLN A 5 7.46 -1.41 0.51
N GLU A 6 8.42 -2.26 0.20
CA GLU A 6 8.92 -2.46 -1.16
C GLU A 6 8.43 -3.80 -1.73
N TYR A 7 8.04 -3.81 -3.00
CA TYR A 7 7.77 -5.03 -3.74
C TYR A 7 7.99 -4.83 -5.25
N LYS A 8 8.91 -5.62 -5.83
CA LYS A 8 9.26 -5.57 -7.28
C LYS A 8 9.65 -4.16 -7.76
N GLY A 9 10.30 -3.36 -6.93
CA GLY A 9 10.68 -1.99 -7.23
C GLY A 9 9.55 -0.96 -7.09
N TYR A 10 8.36 -1.39 -6.67
CA TYR A 10 7.28 -0.51 -6.25
C TYR A 10 7.35 -0.23 -4.75
N TYR A 11 6.97 0.97 -4.34
CA TYR A 11 6.98 1.39 -2.94
C TYR A 11 5.58 1.76 -2.49
N LEU A 12 5.20 1.29 -1.31
CA LEU A 12 3.94 1.58 -0.66
C LEU A 12 4.19 2.34 0.64
N ASP A 13 3.67 3.55 0.73
CA ASP A 13 3.65 4.33 1.97
C ASP A 13 2.39 4.03 2.76
N ILE A 14 2.55 3.47 3.97
CA ILE A 14 1.43 3.14 4.85
C ILE A 14 1.30 4.18 5.97
N PHE A 15 0.08 4.66 6.19
CA PHE A 15 -0.29 5.57 7.27
C PHE A 15 -1.65 5.22 7.86
N TYR A 16 -1.86 5.64 9.10
CA TYR A 16 -3.08 5.40 9.86
C TYR A 16 -3.86 6.71 9.98
N THR A 17 -5.12 6.69 9.57
CA THR A 17 -6.01 7.85 9.66
C THR A 17 -7.37 7.38 10.12
N ASP A 18 -7.90 7.97 11.20
CA ASP A 18 -9.27 7.73 11.69
C ASP A 18 -9.64 6.24 11.89
N GLY A 19 -8.68 5.43 12.34
CA GLY A 19 -8.88 4.00 12.60
C GLY A 19 -8.79 3.12 11.34
N LEU A 20 -8.49 3.70 10.18
CA LEU A 20 -8.24 3.00 8.93
C LEU A 20 -6.75 2.97 8.60
N VAL A 21 -6.34 1.96 7.84
CA VAL A 21 -5.01 1.85 7.26
C VAL A 21 -5.10 2.28 5.81
N ASN A 22 -4.32 3.30 5.46
CA ASN A 22 -4.21 3.81 4.11
C ASN A 22 -2.81 3.51 3.58
N GLY A 23 -2.75 3.17 2.30
CA GLY A 23 -1.53 2.92 1.56
C GLY A 23 -1.50 3.76 0.29
N ILE A 24 -0.38 4.42 -0.01
CA ILE A 24 -0.16 5.10 -1.30
C ILE A 24 0.97 4.42 -2.03
N ILE A 25 0.71 3.95 -3.25
CA ILE A 25 1.75 3.42 -4.13
C ILE A 25 2.49 4.61 -4.75
N GLN A 26 3.78 4.76 -4.47
CA GLN A 26 4.53 5.95 -4.88
C GLN A 26 4.62 6.14 -6.39
N GLN A 27 4.68 5.06 -7.16
CA GLN A 27 4.87 5.11 -8.61
C GLN A 27 3.59 5.49 -9.36
N THR A 28 2.43 5.14 -8.82
CA THR A 28 1.13 5.33 -9.49
C THR A 28 0.25 6.35 -8.78
N GLU A 29 0.67 6.80 -7.59
CA GLU A 29 -0.11 7.61 -6.64
C GLU A 29 -1.46 6.98 -6.26
N GLU A 30 -1.61 5.68 -6.49
CA GLU A 30 -2.85 4.98 -6.21
C GLU A 30 -3.01 4.73 -4.71
N GLU A 31 -4.20 5.04 -4.21
CA GLU A 31 -4.58 4.84 -2.82
C GLU A 31 -5.21 3.46 -2.59
N LEU A 32 -4.83 2.84 -1.48
CA LEU A 32 -5.35 1.59 -0.97
C LEU A 32 -5.86 1.81 0.43
N GLN A 33 -7.04 1.29 0.74
CA GLN A 33 -7.63 1.38 2.07
C GLN A 33 -7.91 -0.02 2.59
N GLY A 34 -7.67 -0.22 3.89
CA GLY A 34 -7.93 -1.46 4.59
C GLY A 34 -8.17 -1.23 6.08
N LEU A 35 -8.68 -2.25 6.76
CA LEU A 35 -8.83 -2.24 8.21
C LEU A 35 -7.51 -2.61 8.90
N THR A 36 -6.61 -3.27 8.17
CA THR A 36 -5.30 -3.73 8.66
C THR A 36 -4.17 -3.44 7.67
N ILE A 37 -2.93 -3.39 8.18
CA ILE A 37 -1.73 -3.30 7.33
C ILE A 37 -1.65 -4.47 6.35
N GLU A 38 -2.00 -5.67 6.79
CA GLU A 38 -1.87 -6.90 6.00
C GLU A 38 -2.79 -6.88 4.76
N GLU A 39 -4.02 -6.38 4.92
CA GLU A 39 -4.94 -6.16 3.80
C GLU A 39 -4.37 -5.18 2.77
N VAL A 40 -3.87 -4.03 3.24
CA VAL A 40 -3.28 -3.02 2.35
C VAL A 40 -2.04 -3.56 1.63
N ILE A 41 -1.17 -4.32 2.31
CA ILE A 41 -0.01 -4.98 1.69
C ILE A 41 -0.44 -6.05 0.68
N SER A 42 -1.50 -6.81 0.97
CA SER A 42 -2.02 -7.83 0.07
C SER A 42 -2.53 -7.22 -1.24
N GLU A 43 -3.34 -6.16 -1.14
CA GLU A 43 -3.86 -5.44 -2.30
C GLU A 43 -2.74 -4.75 -3.10
N PHE A 44 -1.76 -4.17 -2.41
CA PHE A 44 -0.56 -3.62 -3.05
C PHE A 44 0.17 -4.66 -3.91
N LYS A 45 0.48 -5.83 -3.34
CA LYS A 45 1.17 -6.90 -4.08
C LYS A 45 0.34 -7.42 -5.25
N LYS A 46 -0.98 -7.55 -5.10
CA LYS A 46 -1.87 -7.93 -6.20
C LYS A 46 -1.80 -6.92 -7.34
N LYS A 47 -1.90 -5.62 -7.05
CA LYS A 47 -1.83 -4.56 -8.05
C LYS A 47 -0.50 -4.51 -8.77
N VAL A 48 0.61 -4.56 -8.03
CA VAL A 48 1.94 -4.58 -8.64
C VAL A 48 2.08 -5.79 -9.58
N ASN A 49 1.55 -6.95 -9.21
CA ASN A 49 1.55 -8.14 -10.09
C ASN A 49 0.61 -8.05 -11.31
N MET A 50 -0.34 -7.11 -11.33
CA MET A 50 -1.17 -6.85 -12.52
C MET A 50 -0.51 -5.86 -13.49
N ILE A 51 0.38 -5.00 -12.98
CA ILE A 51 1.07 -3.95 -13.74
C ILE A 51 2.44 -4.43 -14.25
N SER A 52 3.11 -5.32 -13.51
CA SER A 52 4.41 -5.94 -13.82
C SER A 52 4.27 -7.35 -14.36
#